data_AF-A0A958U661-F1
#
_entry.id   AF-A0A958U661-F1
#
_cell.length_a   1.000
_cell.length_b   1.000
_cell.length_c   1.000
_cell.angle_alpha   90.00
_cell.angle_beta   90.00
_cell.angle_gamma   90.00
#
_symmetry.space_group_name_H-M   'P 1'
#
loop_
_entity.id
_entity.type
_entity.pdbx_description
1 polymer ?
#
loop_
_entity_poly.entity_id
_entity_poly.type
_entity_poly.pdbx_seq_one_letter_code
_entity_poly.pdbx_strand_id
1 'polypeptide(L)'
;MKKLLYLLAFITASIAGAQDYGPIIQSYLNSNRSQLGLTAQDIEQVTINSESYSKSMNVHNVYASQTLSGIEVFNSVSNFAVKNGTVVYSKVSFVANLSSKINTTTPAINASTAISKAAQNLG
;
A
#
# COMPACT_ATOMS: atom_id res chain seq x y z
N MET A 1 35.60 5.77 32.03
CA MET A 1 34.17 5.55 32.33
C MET A 1 33.24 6.49 31.56
N LYS A 2 33.49 7.81 31.51
CA LYS A 2 32.64 8.75 30.74
C LYS A 2 32.54 8.44 29.24
N LYS A 3 33.66 8.03 28.60
CA LYS A 3 33.69 7.62 27.18
C LYS A 3 32.84 6.37 26.87
N LEU A 4 32.62 5.49 27.85
CA LEU A 4 31.79 4.29 27.69
C LEU A 4 30.29 4.63 27.80
N LEU A 5 29.94 5.61 28.65
CA LEU A 5 28.58 6.17 28.77
C LEU A 5 28.13 6.89 27.49
N TYR A 6 29.01 7.64 26.83
CA TYR A 6 28.68 8.28 25.55
C TYR A 6 28.47 7.28 24.40
N LEU A 7 29.19 6.14 24.42
CA LEU A 7 29.02 5.08 23.43
C LEU A 7 27.69 4.33 23.62
N LEU A 8 27.27 4.11 24.87
CA LEU A 8 26.00 3.47 25.19
C LEU A 8 24.79 4.35 24.82
N ALA A 9 24.90 5.67 24.99
CA ALA A 9 23.86 6.62 24.61
C ALA A 9 23.65 6.71 23.08
N PHE A 10 24.69 6.44 22.28
CA PHE A 10 24.60 6.42 20.82
C PHE A 10 23.87 5.19 20.28
N ILE A 11 23.98 4.04 20.96
CA ILE A 11 23.35 2.77 20.53
C ILE A 11 21.83 2.79 20.78
N THR A 12 21.35 3.44 21.85
CA THR A 12 19.91 3.52 22.15
C THR A 12 19.14 4.48 21.24
N ALA A 13 19.83 5.45 20.62
CA ALA A 13 19.20 6.44 19.74
C ALA A 13 18.87 5.89 18.33
N SER A 14 19.42 4.73 17.96
CA SER A 14 19.28 4.16 16.61
C SER A 14 18.05 3.25 16.43
N ILE A 15 17.22 3.06 17.45
CA ILE A 15 16.03 2.19 17.38
C ILE A 15 14.74 2.97 17.11
N ALA A 16 14.84 4.10 16.40
CA ALA A 16 13.67 4.71 15.76
C ALA A 16 13.27 3.83 14.56
N GLY A 17 12.58 2.73 14.83
CA GLY A 17 12.09 1.82 13.80
C GLY A 17 10.99 2.48 12.98
N ALA A 18 11.22 2.70 11.69
CA ALA A 18 10.13 2.84 10.74
C ALA A 18 9.36 1.50 10.76
N GLN A 19 8.07 1.54 11.11
CA GLN A 19 7.26 0.34 11.15
C GLN A 19 6.90 -0.06 9.72
N ASP A 20 7.33 -1.23 9.28
CA ASP A 20 6.88 -1.78 8.00
C ASP A 20 5.45 -2.34 8.14
N TYR A 21 4.49 -1.66 7.51
CA TYR A 21 3.08 -2.07 7.49
C TYR A 21 2.74 -3.09 6.41
N GLY A 22 3.65 -3.36 5.47
CA GLY A 22 3.43 -4.31 4.38
C GLY A 22 2.99 -5.70 4.89
N PRO A 23 3.74 -6.35 5.79
CA PRO A 23 3.37 -7.65 6.34
C PRO A 23 2.02 -7.65 7.11
N ILE A 24 1.71 -6.57 7.82
CA ILE A 24 0.45 -6.42 8.57
C ILE A 24 -0.74 -6.38 7.61
N ILE A 25 -0.64 -5.56 6.55
CA ILE A 25 -1.69 -5.45 5.53
C ILE A 25 -1.81 -6.74 4.74
N GLN A 26 -0.69 -7.37 4.36
CA GLN A 26 -0.71 -8.63 3.62
C GLN A 26 -1.40 -9.75 4.44
N SER A 27 -1.12 -9.84 5.74
CA SER A 27 -1.76 -10.78 6.64
C SER A 27 -3.27 -10.54 6.75
N TYR A 28 -3.67 -9.27 6.89
CA TYR A 28 -5.09 -8.89 6.91
C TYR A 28 -5.80 -9.29 5.61
N LEU A 29 -5.23 -8.93 4.45
CA LEU A 29 -5.78 -9.24 3.15
C LEU A 29 -5.92 -10.76 2.96
N ASN A 30 -4.89 -11.54 3.29
CA ASN A 30 -4.95 -13.00 3.23
C ASN A 30 -6.07 -13.59 4.09
N SER A 31 -6.23 -13.08 5.31
CA SER A 31 -7.21 -13.59 6.28
C SER A 31 -8.66 -13.21 5.92
N ASN A 32 -8.86 -12.08 5.24
CA ASN A 32 -10.19 -11.54 4.92
C ASN A 32 -10.57 -11.68 3.44
N ARG A 33 -9.68 -12.22 2.61
CA ARG A 33 -9.78 -12.31 1.15
C ARG A 33 -11.15 -12.77 0.65
N SER A 34 -11.67 -13.87 1.21
CA SER A 34 -12.97 -14.44 0.82
C SER A 34 -14.13 -13.50 1.12
N GLN A 35 -14.11 -12.81 2.26
CA GLN A 35 -15.12 -11.81 2.62
C GLN A 35 -15.03 -10.56 1.73
N LEU A 36 -13.82 -10.21 1.30
CA LEU A 36 -13.56 -9.09 0.39
C LEU A 36 -13.89 -9.43 -1.08
N GLY A 37 -14.23 -10.69 -1.40
CA GLY A 37 -14.49 -11.13 -2.77
C GLY A 37 -13.25 -11.11 -3.67
N LEU A 38 -12.05 -11.23 -3.08
CA LEU A 38 -10.77 -11.15 -3.80
C LEU A 38 -10.19 -12.55 -4.07
N THR A 39 -9.44 -12.68 -5.16
CA THR A 39 -8.62 -13.86 -5.46
C THR A 39 -7.24 -13.75 -4.81
N ALA A 40 -6.49 -14.85 -4.76
CA ALA A 40 -5.13 -14.83 -4.21
C ALA A 40 -4.22 -13.91 -5.05
N GLN A 41 -4.45 -13.91 -6.36
CA GLN A 41 -3.78 -13.06 -7.34
C GLN A 41 -4.11 -11.58 -7.14
N ASP A 42 -5.32 -11.24 -6.69
CA ASP A 42 -5.71 -9.84 -6.47
C ASP A 42 -4.94 -9.17 -5.33
N ILE A 43 -4.31 -9.94 -4.44
CA ILE A 43 -3.55 -9.43 -3.28
C ILE A 43 -2.06 -9.79 -3.33
N GLU A 44 -1.57 -10.29 -4.46
CA GLU A 44 -0.17 -10.70 -4.62
C GLU A 44 0.77 -9.50 -4.67
N GLN A 45 0.32 -8.42 -5.29
CA GLN A 45 1.09 -7.20 -5.52
C GLN A 45 0.36 -6.03 -4.87
N VAL A 46 0.84 -5.67 -3.68
CA VAL A 46 0.33 -4.56 -2.87
C VAL A 46 1.46 -3.60 -2.56
N THR A 47 1.21 -2.31 -2.74
CA THR A 47 2.19 -1.27 -2.46
C THR A 47 1.64 -0.32 -1.41
N ILE A 48 2.41 -0.08 -0.35
CA ILE A 48 2.10 0.95 0.64
C ILE A 48 2.38 2.32 0.00
N ASN A 49 1.36 3.15 -0.12
CA ASN A 49 1.47 4.48 -0.70
C ASN A 49 1.92 5.51 0.34
N SER A 50 1.32 5.47 1.52
CA SER A 50 1.59 6.41 2.61
C SER A 50 1.03 5.92 3.93
N GLU A 51 1.50 6.53 5.01
CA GLU A 51 1.06 6.23 6.37
C GLU A 51 1.06 7.50 7.22
N SER A 52 0.16 7.55 8.20
CA SER A 52 0.08 8.66 9.15
C SER A 52 -0.46 8.19 10.49
N TYR A 53 0.10 8.71 11.59
CA TYR A 53 -0.42 8.41 12.93
C TYR A 53 -1.53 9.39 13.32
N SER A 54 -2.69 8.87 13.69
CA SER A 54 -3.81 9.64 14.22
C SER A 54 -3.79 9.61 15.75
N LYS A 55 -3.44 10.74 16.38
CA LYS A 55 -3.45 10.88 17.84
C LYS A 55 -4.83 10.71 18.46
N SER A 56 -5.87 11.26 17.82
CA SER A 56 -7.24 11.23 18.34
C SER A 56 -7.84 9.83 18.32
N MET A 57 -7.50 9.03 17.31
CA MET A 57 -7.97 7.65 17.17
C MET A 57 -7.01 6.63 17.79
N ASN A 58 -5.77 7.04 18.08
CA ASN A 58 -4.68 6.17 18.52
C ASN A 58 -4.51 4.96 17.58
N VAL A 59 -4.37 5.26 16.28
CA VAL A 59 -4.16 4.29 15.18
C VAL A 59 -3.18 4.87 14.16
N HIS A 60 -2.52 3.99 13.40
CA HIS A 60 -1.84 4.35 12.16
C HIS A 60 -2.79 4.15 10.98
N ASN A 61 -3.09 5.21 10.24
CA ASN A 61 -3.77 5.14 8.97
C ASN A 61 -2.73 4.80 7.90
N VAL A 62 -2.90 3.66 7.25
CA VAL A 62 -2.02 3.19 6.18
C VAL A 62 -2.84 3.09 4.91
N TYR A 63 -2.30 3.64 3.82
CA TYR A 63 -2.89 3.62 2.49
C TYR A 63 -2.08 2.68 1.62
N ALA A 64 -2.75 1.72 0.98
CA ALA A 64 -2.12 0.78 0.06
C ALA A 64 -2.94 0.58 -1.21
N SER A 65 -2.25 0.42 -2.33
CA SER A 65 -2.83 0.18 -3.64
C SER A 65 -2.55 -1.24 -4.10
N GLN A 66 -3.47 -1.78 -4.90
CA GLN A 66 -3.23 -2.96 -5.71
C GLN A 66 -2.34 -2.54 -6.88
N THR A 67 -1.28 -3.30 -7.15
CA THR A 67 -0.39 -3.05 -8.28
C THR A 67 -0.31 -4.26 -9.19
N LEU A 68 0.07 -4.03 -10.44
CA LEU A 68 0.32 -5.09 -11.41
C LEU A 68 1.57 -4.71 -12.21
N SER A 69 2.62 -5.50 -12.09
CA SER A 69 3.91 -5.24 -12.75
C SER A 69 4.46 -3.84 -12.45
N GLY A 70 4.25 -3.37 -11.22
CA GLY A 70 4.67 -2.04 -10.77
C GLY A 70 3.75 -0.88 -11.20
N ILE A 71 2.63 -1.17 -11.89
CA ILE A 71 1.62 -0.17 -12.28
C ILE A 71 0.49 -0.20 -11.26
N GLU A 72 0.15 0.96 -10.71
CA GLU A 72 -1.01 1.09 -9.83
C GLU A 72 -2.32 0.82 -10.57
N VAL A 73 -3.17 -0.02 -9.99
CA VAL A 73 -4.53 -0.23 -10.48
C VAL A 73 -5.37 0.98 -10.09
N PHE A 74 -5.92 1.67 -11.08
CA PHE A 74 -6.74 2.87 -10.85
C PHE A 74 -7.91 2.58 -9.89
N ASN A 75 -8.18 3.52 -8.97
CA ASN A 75 -9.17 3.41 -7.89
C ASN A 75 -8.96 2.27 -6.89
N SER A 76 -7.77 1.67 -6.82
CA SER A 76 -7.49 0.57 -5.86
C SER A 76 -7.00 1.03 -4.49
N VAL A 77 -6.74 2.34 -4.29
CA VAL A 77 -6.25 2.86 -3.01
C VAL A 77 -7.22 2.49 -1.88
N SER A 78 -6.68 1.76 -0.91
CA SER A 78 -7.39 1.16 0.21
C SER A 78 -6.83 1.69 1.51
N ASN A 79 -7.70 1.94 2.49
CA ASN A 79 -7.32 2.46 3.80
C ASN A 79 -7.39 1.38 4.87
N PHE A 80 -6.38 1.35 5.73
CA PHE A 80 -6.25 0.42 6.85
C PHE A 80 -5.92 1.22 8.12
N ALA A 81 -6.71 1.06 9.16
CA ALA A 81 -6.38 1.58 10.49
C ALA A 81 -5.70 0.46 11.28
N VAL A 82 -4.43 0.66 11.60
CA VAL A 82 -3.59 -0.31 12.32
C VAL A 82 -3.41 0.15 13.77
N LYS A 83 -3.66 -0.76 14.71
CA LYS A 83 -3.45 -0.55 16.14
C LYS A 83 -2.80 -1.79 16.73
N ASN A 84 -1.69 -1.61 17.46
CA ASN A 84 -0.95 -2.70 18.09
C ASN A 84 -0.63 -3.85 17.10
N GLY A 85 -0.18 -3.50 15.90
CA GLY A 85 0.16 -4.49 14.85
C GLY A 85 -1.03 -5.18 14.19
N THR A 86 -2.27 -4.78 14.48
CA THR A 86 -3.49 -5.40 13.93
C THR A 86 -4.33 -4.37 13.18
N VAL A 87 -4.90 -4.75 12.03
CA VAL A 87 -5.88 -3.92 11.33
C VAL A 87 -7.21 -3.95 12.08
N VAL A 88 -7.60 -2.83 12.68
CA VAL A 88 -8.85 -2.68 13.44
C VAL A 88 -10.02 -2.17 12.60
N TYR A 89 -9.71 -1.54 11.47
CA TYR A 89 -10.69 -1.10 10.48
C TYR A 89 -10.04 -1.07 9.10
N SER A 90 -10.82 -1.37 8.06
CA SER A 90 -10.39 -1.17 6.69
C SER A 90 -11.55 -0.77 5.79
N LYS A 91 -11.21 -0.13 4.67
CA LYS A 91 -12.08 -0.05 3.51
C LYS A 91 -11.20 -0.33 2.29
N VAL A 92 -11.44 -1.51 1.70
CA VAL A 92 -10.66 -2.06 0.61
C VAL A 92 -11.36 -1.76 -0.72
N SER A 93 -10.62 -1.19 -1.66
CA SER A 93 -11.08 -0.78 -2.99
C SER A 93 -10.44 -1.62 -4.10
N PHE A 94 -9.79 -2.73 -3.77
CA PHE A 94 -9.09 -3.58 -4.74
C PHE A 94 -10.05 -4.12 -5.80
N VAL A 95 -9.55 -4.23 -7.02
CA VAL A 95 -10.32 -4.75 -8.14
C VAL A 95 -10.31 -6.27 -8.07
N ALA A 96 -11.49 -6.84 -7.80
CA ALA A 96 -11.67 -8.29 -7.82
C ALA A 96 -11.51 -8.87 -9.23
N ASN A 97 -10.93 -10.08 -9.29
CA ASN A 97 -10.60 -10.81 -10.51
C ASN A 97 -9.84 -9.94 -11.51
N LEU A 98 -8.82 -9.21 -11.05
CA LEU A 98 -8.04 -8.29 -11.88
C LEU A 98 -7.48 -8.98 -13.11
N SER A 99 -6.98 -10.21 -12.96
CA SER A 99 -6.40 -11.00 -14.06
C SER A 99 -7.35 -11.16 -15.26
N SER A 100 -8.65 -11.30 -14.99
CA SER A 100 -9.69 -11.44 -16.04
C SER A 100 -10.00 -10.14 -16.78
N LYS A 101 -9.57 -8.98 -16.25
CA LYS A 101 -9.83 -7.64 -16.79
C LYS A 101 -8.64 -7.08 -17.57
N ILE A 102 -7.51 -7.77 -17.57
CA ILE A 102 -6.31 -7.37 -18.30
C ILE A 102 -6.46 -7.81 -19.76
N ASN A 103 -6.43 -6.86 -20.68
CA ASN A 103 -6.46 -7.12 -22.12
C ASN A 103 -5.06 -7.10 -22.77
N THR A 104 -4.10 -6.40 -22.17
CA THR A 104 -2.70 -6.33 -22.60
C THR A 104 -1.82 -5.84 -21.46
N THR A 105 -0.55 -6.23 -21.45
CA THR A 105 0.50 -5.65 -20.60
C THR A 105 1.45 -4.75 -21.38
N THR A 106 1.28 -4.68 -22.70
CA THR A 106 2.08 -3.83 -23.60
C THR A 106 1.23 -2.66 -24.07
N PRO A 107 1.62 -1.41 -23.78
CA PRO A 107 0.91 -0.22 -24.27
C PRO A 107 0.90 -0.15 -25.80
N ALA A 108 -0.26 0.07 -26.40
CA ALA A 108 -0.40 0.22 -27.85
C ALA A 108 0.09 1.58 -28.38
N ILE A 109 0.23 2.58 -27.51
CA ILE A 109 0.75 3.91 -27.84
C ILE A 109 1.76 4.34 -26.78
N ASN A 110 2.70 5.20 -27.16
CA ASN A 110 3.68 5.76 -26.23
C ASN A 110 3.07 6.90 -25.39
N ALA A 111 3.79 7.30 -24.33
CA ALA A 111 3.35 8.32 -23.38
C ALA A 111 3.04 9.68 -24.03
N SER A 112 3.87 10.13 -24.99
CA SER A 112 3.66 11.41 -25.69
C SER A 112 2.34 11.40 -26.48
N THR A 113 2.10 10.35 -27.26
CA THR A 113 0.85 10.17 -28.01
C THR A 113 -0.36 10.07 -27.09
N ALA A 114 -0.26 9.40 -25.93
CA ALA A 114 -1.34 9.32 -24.96
C ALA A 114 -1.75 10.70 -24.42
N ILE A 115 -0.76 11.54 -24.06
CA ILE A 115 -1.00 12.90 -23.57
C ILE A 115 -1.67 13.76 -24.66
N SER A 116 -1.15 13.73 -25.90
CA SER A 116 -1.75 14.50 -27.01
C SER A 116 -3.20 14.11 -27.28
N LYS A 117 -3.52 12.80 -27.27
CA LYS A 117 -4.90 12.33 -27.44
C LYS A 117 -5.81 12.73 -26.28
N ALA A 118 -5.32 12.68 -25.05
CA ALA A 118 -6.09 13.12 -23.88
C ALA A 118 -6.43 14.62 -23.97
N ALA A 119 -5.47 15.46 -24.34
CA ALA A 119 -5.67 16.90 -24.52
C ALA A 119 -6.71 17.22 -25.60
N GLN A 120 -6.70 16.50 -26.74
CA GLN A 120 -7.69 16.66 -27.81
C GLN A 120 -9.12 16.30 -27.36
N ASN A 121 -9.28 15.30 -26.48
CA ASN A 121 -10.59 14.89 -25.98
C ASN A 121 -11.15 15.80 -24.87
N LEU A 122 -10.32 16.66 -24.27
CA LEU A 122 -10.71 17.59 -23.21
C LEU A 122 -10.92 19.04 -23.72
N GLY A 123 -10.70 19.29 -25.02
CA GLY A 123 -10.77 20.60 -25.68
C GLY A 123 -12.15 20.97 -26.20
#